data_AF-A0A7J3U7U6-F1
#
_entry.id   AF-A0A7J3U7U6-F1
#
_cell.length_a   1.000
_cell.length_b   1.000
_cell.length_c   1.000
_cell.angle_alpha   90.00
_cell.angle_beta   90.00
_cell.angle_gamma   90.00
#
_symmetry.space_group_name_H-M   'P 1'
#
loop_
_entity.id
_entity.type
_entity.pdbx_description
1 polymer ?
#
loop_
_entity_poly.entity_id
_entity_poly.type
_entity_poly.pdbx_seq_one_letter_code
_entity_poly.pdbx_strand_id
1 'polypeptide(L)'
;IDEGAFLLLTAVPHFPKGTVHVAVVDPGVGTSRRGIVVETETCTLVGPDNGSLIPAAKRCGVFRVFEITNTGYMLPSKTHTFHGRDVFAPVAAYIAKGVDVEEIGRRIEDYVDFDFNFVVKNEKIISKVLHVDRFGNVVIGVKDDFVVKRFRYGEKIRFLVKGREYVAPFLKSYGFVEKNELLLTVGGTGFLEVSVNQGSAAEKLDVEVGEVFTLFL
;
A
#
# COMPACT_ATOMS: atom_id res chain seq x y z
N ILE A 1 -8.72 0.50 -2.94
CA ILE A 1 -7.79 -0.63 -3.21
C ILE A 1 -6.37 -0.18 -2.89
N ASP A 2 -5.92 0.89 -3.52
CA ASP A 2 -4.59 1.49 -3.36
C ASP A 2 -4.17 1.73 -1.91
N GLU A 3 -5.00 2.43 -1.13
CA GLU A 3 -4.72 2.71 0.28
C GLU A 3 -4.60 1.42 1.11
N GLY A 4 -5.51 0.45 0.89
CA GLY A 4 -5.43 -0.85 1.56
C GLY A 4 -4.17 -1.63 1.20
N ALA A 5 -3.74 -1.56 -0.07
CA ALA A 5 -2.49 -2.16 -0.53
C ALA A 5 -1.27 -1.47 0.11
N PHE A 6 -1.34 -0.16 0.36
CA PHE A 6 -0.28 0.62 0.99
C PHE A 6 -0.15 0.26 2.47
N LEU A 7 -1.28 0.16 3.17
CA LEU A 7 -1.31 -0.27 4.57
C LEU A 7 -0.79 -1.71 4.72
N LEU A 8 -1.16 -2.62 3.81
CA LEU A 8 -0.62 -3.98 3.83
C LEU A 8 0.89 -4.01 3.58
N LEU A 9 1.36 -3.29 2.54
CA LEU A 9 2.78 -3.18 2.19
C LEU A 9 3.64 -2.69 3.36
N THR A 10 3.12 -1.74 4.14
CA THR A 10 3.84 -1.13 5.25
C THR A 10 3.73 -1.94 6.54
N ALA A 11 2.64 -2.69 6.75
CA ALA A 11 2.44 -3.49 7.96
C ALA A 11 3.18 -4.84 7.93
N VAL A 12 3.13 -5.59 6.83
CA VAL A 12 3.62 -6.98 6.72
C VAL A 12 5.07 -7.17 7.23
N PRO A 13 6.04 -6.30 6.91
CA PRO A 13 7.44 -6.48 7.35
C PRO A 13 7.65 -6.51 8.87
N HIS A 14 6.66 -6.07 9.66
CA HIS A 14 6.75 -6.01 11.11
C HIS A 14 6.20 -7.26 11.81
N PHE A 15 5.69 -8.24 11.05
CA PHE A 15 5.17 -9.49 11.59
C PHE A 15 6.22 -10.61 11.56
N PRO A 16 6.12 -11.62 12.45
CA PRO A 16 7.00 -12.79 12.40
C PRO A 16 6.93 -13.52 11.06
N LYS A 17 8.06 -14.13 10.65
CA LYS A 17 8.11 -15.02 9.49
C LYS A 17 7.08 -16.15 9.62
N GLY A 18 6.39 -16.46 8.52
CA GLY A 18 5.33 -17.47 8.46
C GLY A 18 3.95 -16.94 8.84
N THR A 19 3.80 -15.63 9.08
CA THR A 19 2.48 -15.04 9.34
C THR A 19 1.57 -15.17 8.12
N VAL A 20 0.30 -15.51 8.35
CA VAL A 20 -0.75 -15.48 7.33
C VAL A 20 -1.57 -14.20 7.49
N HIS A 21 -1.59 -13.36 6.46
CA HIS A 21 -2.31 -12.10 6.44
C HIS A 21 -3.57 -12.21 5.60
N VAL A 22 -4.70 -11.77 6.16
CA VAL A 22 -5.95 -11.59 5.42
C VAL A 22 -6.12 -10.11 5.16
N ALA A 23 -6.20 -9.70 3.90
CA ALA A 23 -6.42 -8.32 3.51
C ALA A 23 -7.56 -8.24 2.50
N VAL A 24 -8.61 -7.48 2.87
CA VAL A 24 -9.86 -7.45 2.10
C VAL A 24 -10.32 -6.01 1.92
N VAL A 25 -10.07 -5.48 0.72
CA VAL A 25 -10.73 -4.28 0.20
C VAL A 25 -11.32 -4.70 -1.13
N ASP A 26 -12.62 -5.01 -1.15
CA ASP A 26 -13.21 -5.78 -2.23
C ASP A 26 -14.53 -5.22 -2.76
N PRO A 27 -14.48 -4.14 -3.58
CA PRO A 27 -15.65 -3.63 -4.26
C PRO A 27 -16.27 -4.63 -5.25
N GLY A 28 -15.48 -5.62 -5.71
CA GLY A 28 -15.91 -6.66 -6.65
C GLY A 28 -16.43 -7.92 -5.97
N VAL A 29 -16.74 -7.90 -4.68
CA VAL A 29 -17.26 -9.06 -3.95
C VAL A 29 -18.51 -9.63 -4.65
N GLY A 30 -18.61 -10.96 -4.72
CA GLY A 30 -19.73 -11.64 -5.37
C GLY A 30 -19.74 -11.59 -6.91
N THR A 31 -18.73 -11.02 -7.55
CA THR A 31 -18.59 -10.98 -9.02
C THR A 31 -17.66 -12.09 -9.55
N SER A 32 -17.16 -11.96 -10.78
CA SER A 32 -16.18 -12.88 -11.39
C SER A 32 -14.75 -12.75 -10.85
N ARG A 33 -14.45 -11.77 -9.99
CA ARG A 33 -13.10 -11.60 -9.44
C ARG A 33 -12.68 -12.78 -8.58
N ARG A 34 -11.47 -13.31 -8.81
CA ARG A 34 -10.95 -14.48 -8.09
C ARG A 34 -10.63 -14.18 -6.63
N GLY A 35 -10.64 -15.21 -5.80
CA GLY A 35 -9.96 -15.20 -4.51
C GLY A 35 -8.58 -15.82 -4.68
N ILE A 36 -7.54 -15.24 -4.08
CA ILE A 36 -6.17 -15.72 -4.23
C ILE A 36 -5.46 -15.88 -2.89
N VAL A 37 -4.50 -16.80 -2.89
CA VAL A 37 -3.43 -16.94 -1.91
C VAL A 37 -2.12 -16.59 -2.61
N VAL A 38 -1.33 -15.73 -1.98
CA VAL A 38 0.02 -15.40 -2.42
C VAL A 38 0.99 -15.91 -1.36
N GLU A 39 1.75 -16.94 -1.71
CA GLU A 39 2.79 -17.50 -0.86
C GLU A 39 4.13 -16.84 -1.21
N THR A 40 4.83 -16.32 -0.21
CA THR A 40 6.12 -15.63 -0.36
C THR A 40 7.18 -16.33 0.49
N GLU A 41 8.43 -15.89 0.39
CA GLU A 41 9.52 -16.41 1.25
C GLU A 41 9.31 -16.15 2.75
N THR A 42 8.54 -15.11 3.11
CA THR A 42 8.41 -14.65 4.51
C THR A 42 7.01 -14.73 5.10
N CYS A 43 5.96 -14.73 4.28
CA CYS A 43 4.57 -14.75 4.73
C CYS A 43 3.62 -15.28 3.65
N THR A 44 2.36 -15.50 4.04
CA THR A 44 1.28 -15.83 3.11
C THR A 44 0.21 -14.74 3.16
N LEU A 45 -0.27 -14.29 2.00
CA LEU A 45 -1.32 -13.27 1.87
C LEU A 45 -2.57 -13.89 1.28
N VAL A 46 -3.75 -13.57 1.82
CA VAL A 46 -5.03 -14.11 1.37
C VAL A 46 -6.03 -12.97 1.14
N GLY A 47 -6.69 -12.96 -0.01
CA GLY A 47 -7.61 -11.87 -0.35
C GLY A 47 -8.12 -11.89 -1.80
N PRO A 48 -8.76 -10.81 -2.25
CA PRO A 48 -9.27 -10.68 -3.61
C PRO A 48 -8.14 -10.47 -4.62
N ASP A 49 -8.29 -11.05 -5.82
CA ASP A 49 -7.41 -10.79 -6.96
C ASP A 49 -7.76 -9.46 -7.63
N ASN A 50 -7.34 -8.37 -6.98
CA ASN A 50 -7.54 -7.00 -7.45
C ASN A 50 -6.28 -6.14 -7.34
N GLY A 51 -5.12 -6.80 -7.22
CA GLY A 51 -3.81 -6.17 -7.09
C GLY A 51 -3.42 -5.75 -5.68
N SER A 52 -4.35 -5.73 -4.72
CA SER A 52 -4.05 -5.20 -3.37
C SER A 52 -2.97 -5.97 -2.59
N LEU A 53 -2.82 -7.27 -2.85
CA LEU A 53 -1.82 -8.12 -2.17
C LEU A 53 -0.42 -8.00 -2.77
N ILE A 54 -0.32 -7.61 -4.04
CA ILE A 54 0.91 -7.77 -4.83
C ILE A 54 2.04 -6.85 -4.38
N PRO A 55 1.83 -5.57 -4.01
CA PRO A 55 2.91 -4.74 -3.49
C PRO A 55 3.58 -5.36 -2.25
N ALA A 56 2.78 -5.89 -1.32
CA ALA A 56 3.29 -6.55 -0.13
C ALA A 56 4.03 -7.85 -0.49
N ALA A 57 3.50 -8.64 -1.44
CA ALA A 57 4.15 -9.85 -1.92
C ALA A 57 5.54 -9.57 -2.51
N LYS A 58 5.65 -8.56 -3.39
CA LYS A 58 6.93 -8.12 -3.98
C LYS A 58 7.96 -7.73 -2.92
N ARG A 59 7.52 -7.08 -1.84
CA ARG A 59 8.41 -6.70 -0.71
C ARG A 59 8.88 -7.92 0.09
N CYS A 60 8.14 -9.02 0.05
CA CYS A 60 8.43 -10.26 0.78
C CYS A 60 9.27 -11.26 -0.01
N GLY A 61 9.79 -10.88 -1.19
CA GLY A 61 10.69 -11.69 -2.00
C GLY A 61 9.99 -12.40 -3.15
N VAL A 62 10.54 -13.55 -3.58
CA VAL A 62 9.92 -14.37 -4.62
C VAL A 62 8.60 -14.94 -4.09
N PHE A 63 7.58 -15.00 -4.96
CA PHE A 63 6.27 -15.48 -4.57
C PHE A 63 5.60 -16.34 -5.64
N ARG A 64 4.61 -17.14 -5.21
CA ARG A 64 3.72 -17.95 -6.04
C ARG A 64 2.28 -17.55 -5.75
N VAL A 65 1.41 -17.61 -6.76
CA VAL A 65 0.00 -17.23 -6.61
C VAL A 65 -0.91 -18.42 -6.92
N PHE A 66 -1.91 -18.62 -6.08
CA PHE A 66 -2.90 -19.69 -6.19
C PHE A 66 -4.31 -19.10 -6.18
N GLU A 67 -5.14 -19.49 -7.14
CA GLU A 67 -6.58 -19.24 -7.10
C GLU A 67 -7.23 -20.19 -6.08
N ILE A 68 -8.03 -19.64 -5.18
CA ILE A 68 -8.78 -20.42 -4.19
C ILE A 68 -9.95 -21.11 -4.88
N THR A 69 -9.81 -22.41 -5.14
CA THR A 69 -10.82 -23.22 -5.83
C THR A 69 -11.41 -24.33 -4.96
N ASN A 70 -10.69 -24.78 -3.93
CA ASN A 70 -11.13 -25.87 -3.08
C ASN A 70 -12.14 -25.37 -2.03
N THR A 71 -13.40 -25.74 -2.22
CA THR A 71 -14.50 -25.32 -1.33
C THR A 71 -14.48 -25.98 0.05
N GLY A 72 -13.72 -27.08 0.22
CA GLY A 72 -13.56 -27.75 1.52
C GLY A 72 -12.85 -26.89 2.58
N TYR A 73 -12.13 -25.86 2.14
CA TYR A 73 -11.43 -24.90 3.00
C TYR A 73 -12.20 -23.57 3.19
N MET A 74 -13.47 -23.52 2.77
CA MET A 74 -14.34 -22.35 2.91
C MET A 74 -15.51 -22.65 3.87
N LEU A 75 -16.29 -21.64 4.27
CA LEU A 75 -17.54 -21.91 4.97
C LEU A 75 -18.57 -22.59 4.05
N PRO A 76 -19.41 -23.50 4.58
CA PRO A 76 -20.44 -24.19 3.78
C PRO A 76 -21.47 -23.24 3.16
N SER A 77 -21.84 -22.18 3.89
CA SER A 77 -22.76 -21.14 3.42
C SER A 77 -21.98 -19.90 3.04
N LYS A 78 -21.95 -19.57 1.75
CA LYS A 78 -21.27 -18.38 1.21
C LYS A 78 -22.31 -17.31 0.92
N THR A 79 -22.12 -16.13 1.49
CA THR A 79 -22.87 -14.95 1.12
C THR A 79 -22.19 -14.24 -0.04
N HIS A 80 -22.97 -13.64 -0.93
CA HIS A 80 -22.43 -12.91 -2.08
C HIS A 80 -21.72 -11.61 -1.72
N THR A 81 -21.89 -11.12 -0.48
CA THR A 81 -21.39 -9.80 -0.05
C THR A 81 -20.28 -9.87 1.00
N PHE A 82 -19.90 -11.07 1.48
CA PHE A 82 -18.98 -11.18 2.62
C PHE A 82 -17.93 -12.30 2.48
N HIS A 83 -17.29 -12.37 1.31
CA HIS A 83 -16.20 -13.33 1.05
C HIS A 83 -14.99 -13.19 2.01
N GLY A 84 -14.82 -12.04 2.66
CA GLY A 84 -13.83 -11.89 3.74
C GLY A 84 -14.01 -12.91 4.86
N ARG A 85 -15.24 -13.06 5.35
CA ARG A 85 -15.61 -14.05 6.37
C ARG A 85 -15.80 -15.44 5.80
N ASP A 86 -16.41 -15.54 4.62
CA ASP A 86 -16.89 -16.83 4.12
C ASP A 86 -15.84 -17.64 3.36
N VAL A 87 -14.82 -16.96 2.82
CA VAL A 87 -13.77 -17.56 1.99
C VAL A 87 -12.39 -17.28 2.56
N PHE A 88 -12.01 -16.02 2.70
CA PHE A 88 -10.62 -15.65 2.98
C PHE A 88 -10.17 -15.99 4.41
N ALA A 89 -10.97 -15.66 5.42
CA ALA A 89 -10.63 -15.96 6.81
C ALA A 89 -10.52 -17.48 7.09
N PRO A 90 -11.46 -18.34 6.62
CA PRO A 90 -11.32 -19.80 6.75
C PRO A 90 -10.07 -20.35 6.05
N VAL A 91 -9.82 -19.94 4.80
CA VAL A 91 -8.63 -20.36 4.04
C VAL A 91 -7.35 -19.99 4.78
N ALA A 92 -7.25 -18.75 5.26
CA ALA A 92 -6.09 -18.31 6.05
C ALA A 92 -5.92 -19.12 7.34
N ALA A 93 -7.02 -19.46 8.02
CA ALA A 93 -6.98 -20.27 9.24
C ALA A 93 -6.48 -21.69 8.96
N TYR A 94 -6.87 -22.31 7.84
CA TYR A 94 -6.37 -23.63 7.44
C TYR A 94 -4.89 -23.59 7.08
N ILE A 95 -4.44 -22.58 6.32
CA ILE A 95 -3.01 -22.39 6.02
C ILE A 95 -2.22 -22.20 7.33
N ALA A 96 -2.72 -21.38 8.26
CA ALA A 96 -2.08 -21.18 9.55
C ALA A 96 -2.01 -22.46 10.40
N LYS A 97 -2.85 -23.46 10.12
CA LYS A 97 -2.79 -24.81 10.73
C LYS A 97 -1.86 -25.78 9.98
N GLY A 98 -1.21 -25.34 8.90
CA GLY A 98 -0.24 -26.13 8.14
C GLY A 98 -0.80 -26.84 6.90
N VAL A 99 -1.99 -26.47 6.42
CA VAL A 99 -2.48 -26.93 5.11
C VAL A 99 -1.65 -26.28 4.00
N ASP A 100 -1.19 -27.10 3.05
CA ASP A 100 -0.41 -26.61 1.91
C ASP A 100 -1.26 -25.72 0.99
N VAL A 101 -0.69 -24.63 0.47
CA VAL A 101 -1.36 -23.74 -0.49
C VAL A 101 -1.78 -24.46 -1.77
N GLU A 102 -1.09 -25.54 -2.12
CA GLU A 102 -1.40 -26.41 -3.26
C GLU A 102 -2.69 -27.22 -3.05
N GLU A 103 -3.11 -27.45 -1.80
CA GLU A 103 -4.41 -28.06 -1.48
C GLU A 103 -5.56 -27.04 -1.54
N ILE A 104 -5.27 -25.75 -1.34
CA ILE A 104 -6.27 -24.67 -1.35
C ILE A 104 -6.80 -24.42 -2.76
N GLY A 105 -5.96 -24.59 -3.78
CA GLY A 105 -6.39 -24.49 -5.15
C GLY A 105 -5.25 -24.51 -6.17
N ARG A 106 -5.50 -23.96 -7.35
CA ARG A 106 -4.59 -24.09 -8.49
C ARG A 106 -3.64 -22.91 -8.60
N ARG A 107 -2.39 -23.19 -8.97
CA ARG A 107 -1.42 -22.14 -9.30
C ARG A 107 -1.88 -21.35 -10.53
N ILE A 108 -1.69 -20.03 -10.46
CA ILE A 108 -1.99 -19.09 -11.54
C ILE A 108 -0.80 -18.15 -11.76
N GLU A 109 -0.66 -17.65 -12.97
CA GLU A 109 0.37 -16.67 -13.36
C GLU A 109 -0.26 -15.36 -13.90
N ASP A 110 -1.56 -15.37 -14.19
CA ASP A 110 -2.34 -14.27 -14.77
C ASP A 110 -3.06 -13.43 -13.71
N TYR A 111 -2.42 -13.16 -12.57
CA TYR A 111 -2.98 -12.34 -11.49
C TYR A 111 -2.93 -10.85 -11.82
N VAL A 112 -3.76 -10.05 -11.11
CA VAL A 112 -3.75 -8.59 -11.28
C VAL A 112 -2.46 -8.01 -10.68
N ASP A 113 -1.48 -7.67 -11.52
CA ASP A 113 -0.23 -7.05 -11.07
C ASP A 113 -0.41 -5.55 -10.80
N PHE A 114 0.01 -5.10 -9.61
CA PHE A 114 -0.09 -3.73 -9.15
C PHE A 114 1.16 -3.31 -8.36
N ASP A 115 1.57 -2.06 -8.51
CA ASP A 115 2.58 -1.39 -7.67
C ASP A 115 2.29 0.12 -7.63
N PHE A 116 2.85 0.79 -6.61
CA PHE A 116 2.79 2.24 -6.44
C PHE A 116 3.78 2.92 -7.39
N ASN A 117 3.37 3.04 -8.64
CA ASN A 117 4.18 3.69 -9.67
C ASN A 117 4.01 5.21 -9.65
N PHE A 118 5.12 5.92 -9.89
CA PHE A 118 5.15 7.33 -10.24
C PHE A 118 5.81 7.51 -11.61
N VAL A 119 5.52 8.63 -12.28
CA VAL A 119 6.06 8.94 -13.60
C VAL A 119 7.08 10.06 -13.47
N VAL A 120 8.27 9.87 -14.05
CA VAL A 120 9.26 10.94 -14.20
C VAL A 120 9.22 11.44 -15.64
N LYS A 121 8.82 12.70 -15.85
CA LYS A 121 8.73 13.31 -17.18
C LYS A 121 8.93 14.83 -17.11
N ASN A 122 9.70 15.39 -18.05
CA ASN A 122 9.91 16.83 -18.19
C ASN A 122 10.28 17.52 -16.86
N GLU A 123 11.28 16.98 -16.15
CA GLU A 123 11.72 17.50 -14.84
C GLU A 123 10.60 17.55 -13.78
N LYS A 124 9.67 16.61 -13.85
CA LYS A 124 8.59 16.44 -12.87
C LYS A 124 8.47 14.98 -12.46
N ILE A 125 8.15 14.76 -11.19
CA ILE A 125 7.71 13.48 -10.67
C ILE A 125 6.20 13.59 -10.44
N ILE A 126 5.41 12.82 -11.17
CA ILE A 126 3.96 12.78 -11.05
C ILE A 126 3.59 11.50 -10.32
N SER A 127 2.95 11.66 -9.17
CA SER A 127 2.44 10.58 -8.34
C SER A 127 1.06 10.96 -7.79
N LYS A 128 0.61 10.26 -6.76
CA LYS A 128 -0.65 10.52 -6.06
C LYS A 128 -0.46 10.43 -4.56
N VAL A 129 -1.40 11.04 -3.83
CA VAL A 129 -1.55 10.83 -2.38
C VAL A 129 -2.02 9.40 -2.15
N LEU A 130 -1.23 8.60 -1.44
CA LEU A 130 -1.54 7.20 -1.11
C LEU A 130 -2.34 7.06 0.17
N HIS A 131 -2.04 7.90 1.16
CA HIS A 131 -2.61 7.82 2.49
C HIS A 131 -2.47 9.16 3.20
N VAL A 132 -3.45 9.49 4.05
CA VAL A 132 -3.35 10.57 5.03
C VAL A 132 -3.38 9.93 6.41
N ASP A 133 -2.30 10.09 7.18
CA ASP A 133 -2.24 9.50 8.50
C ASP A 133 -3.12 10.26 9.51
N ARG A 134 -3.27 9.70 10.72
CA ARG A 134 -4.09 10.30 11.79
C ARG A 134 -3.64 11.68 12.25
N PHE A 135 -2.40 12.08 11.98
CA PHE A 135 -1.85 13.39 12.32
C PHE A 135 -2.05 14.40 11.19
N GLY A 136 -2.54 13.94 10.02
CA GLY A 136 -2.72 14.76 8.84
C GLY A 136 -1.47 14.84 7.97
N ASN A 137 -0.50 13.94 8.13
CA ASN A 137 0.61 13.83 7.22
C ASN A 137 0.18 13.16 5.91
N VAL A 138 0.66 13.69 4.79
CA VAL A 138 0.22 13.30 3.45
C VAL A 138 1.30 12.44 2.81
N VAL A 139 1.06 11.13 2.70
CA VAL A 139 1.99 10.17 2.11
C VAL A 139 1.83 10.17 0.59
N ILE A 140 2.94 10.37 -0.12
CA ILE A 140 3.00 10.43 -1.58
C ILE A 140 3.59 9.12 -2.10
N GLY A 141 3.09 8.63 -3.24
CA GLY A 141 3.57 7.40 -3.88
C GLY A 141 4.94 7.54 -4.55
N VAL A 142 5.95 8.02 -3.83
CA VAL A 142 7.34 8.08 -4.24
C VAL A 142 8.17 7.42 -3.13
N LYS A 143 8.83 6.30 -3.47
CA LYS A 143 9.60 5.47 -2.53
C LYS A 143 10.91 6.18 -2.12
N ASP A 144 11.34 5.92 -0.89
CA ASP A 144 12.52 6.52 -0.27
C ASP A 144 13.80 6.35 -1.09
N ASP A 145 14.03 5.17 -1.65
CA ASP A 145 15.19 4.82 -2.48
C ASP A 145 15.37 5.74 -3.69
N PHE A 146 14.26 6.26 -4.24
CA PHE A 146 14.26 7.27 -5.28
C PHE A 146 14.46 8.68 -4.71
N VAL A 147 13.73 9.03 -3.64
CA VAL A 147 13.78 10.36 -3.00
C VAL A 147 15.20 10.72 -2.57
N VAL A 148 15.88 9.82 -1.84
CA VAL A 148 17.20 10.09 -1.26
C VAL A 148 18.32 10.15 -2.31
N LYS A 149 18.10 9.56 -3.49
CA LYS A 149 19.01 9.72 -4.64
C LYS A 149 18.78 11.04 -5.35
N ARG A 150 17.57 11.60 -5.27
CA ARG A 150 17.17 12.78 -6.04
C ARG A 150 17.28 14.10 -5.29
N PHE A 151 17.01 14.11 -3.99
CA PHE A 151 16.96 15.33 -3.18
C PHE A 151 17.91 15.24 -1.99
N ARG A 152 18.47 16.39 -1.59
CA ARG A 152 19.34 16.48 -0.41
C ARG A 152 18.58 17.10 0.76
N TYR A 153 18.87 16.65 1.98
CA TYR A 153 18.33 17.33 3.16
C TYR A 153 18.76 18.80 3.20
N GLY A 154 17.80 19.69 3.48
CA GLY A 154 17.94 21.15 3.43
C GLY A 154 17.52 21.78 2.09
N GLU A 155 17.33 20.98 1.03
CA GLU A 155 16.86 21.46 -0.26
C GLU A 155 15.39 21.88 -0.17
N LYS A 156 15.03 23.00 -0.80
CA LYS A 156 13.65 23.42 -0.95
C LYS A 156 13.06 22.78 -2.20
N ILE A 157 12.07 21.91 -2.00
CA ILE A 157 11.39 21.23 -3.09
C ILE A 157 10.10 21.99 -3.40
N ARG A 158 9.90 22.27 -4.69
CA ARG A 158 8.63 22.79 -5.19
C ARG A 158 7.72 21.63 -5.55
N PHE A 159 6.43 21.76 -5.24
CA PHE A 159 5.41 20.77 -5.59
C PHE A 159 4.08 21.43 -5.93
N LEU A 160 3.23 20.70 -6.65
CA LEU A 160 1.90 21.09 -7.09
C LEU A 160 0.90 20.03 -6.65
N VAL A 161 -0.16 20.46 -5.98
CA VAL A 161 -1.30 19.63 -5.59
C VAL A 161 -2.58 20.47 -5.64
N LYS A 162 -3.69 19.90 -6.12
CA LYS A 162 -4.98 20.61 -6.36
C LYS A 162 -4.83 21.96 -7.08
N GLY A 163 -3.93 22.03 -8.06
CA GLY A 163 -3.70 23.24 -8.86
C GLY A 163 -2.96 24.37 -8.13
N ARG A 164 -2.46 24.15 -6.91
CA ARG A 164 -1.70 25.13 -6.13
C ARG A 164 -0.24 24.70 -5.99
N GLU A 165 0.68 25.62 -6.26
CA GLU A 165 2.12 25.41 -6.07
C GLU A 165 2.53 25.77 -4.64
N TYR A 166 3.41 24.94 -4.07
CA TYR A 166 3.99 25.10 -2.75
C TYR A 166 5.49 24.85 -2.81
N VAL A 167 6.21 25.38 -1.83
CA VAL A 167 7.64 25.12 -1.63
C VAL A 167 7.86 24.79 -0.17
N ALA A 168 8.52 23.67 0.11
CA ALA A 168 8.88 23.29 1.47
C ALA A 168 10.25 22.60 1.51
N PRO A 169 11.00 22.73 2.62
CA PRO A 169 12.29 22.09 2.77
C PRO A 169 12.13 20.57 2.94
N PHE A 170 13.03 19.80 2.31
CA PHE A 170 13.19 18.38 2.55
C PHE A 170 14.11 18.15 3.74
N LEU A 171 13.59 17.56 4.81
CA LEU A 171 14.25 17.50 6.11
C LEU A 171 14.16 16.10 6.70
N LYS A 172 14.95 15.85 7.76
CA LYS A 172 15.04 14.54 8.40
C LYS A 172 13.82 14.23 9.28
N SER A 173 13.18 15.24 9.85
CA SER A 173 12.02 15.09 10.72
C SER A 173 11.28 16.39 10.93
N TYR A 174 10.11 16.30 11.56
CA TYR A 174 9.18 17.41 11.80
C TYR A 174 9.78 18.59 12.58
N GLY A 175 10.69 18.33 13.53
CA GLY A 175 11.23 19.35 14.42
C GLY A 175 12.27 20.30 13.80
N PHE A 176 12.58 20.15 12.51
CA PHE A 176 13.54 20.99 11.79
C PHE A 176 12.93 22.26 11.17
N VAL A 177 11.62 22.47 11.33
CA VAL A 177 10.91 23.70 10.94
C VAL A 177 10.13 24.26 12.13
N GLU A 178 9.73 25.53 12.06
CA GLU A 178 8.93 26.13 13.13
C GLU A 178 7.53 25.50 13.20
N LYS A 179 6.86 25.72 14.32
CA LYS A 179 5.48 25.25 14.51
C LYS A 179 4.58 25.78 13.36
N ASN A 180 3.73 24.91 12.83
CA ASN A 180 2.82 25.15 11.71
C ASN A 180 3.48 25.35 10.33
N GLU A 181 4.79 25.13 10.20
CA GLU A 181 5.48 25.16 8.91
C GLU A 181 5.40 23.81 8.19
N LEU A 182 5.37 23.87 6.85
CA LEU A 182 5.38 22.70 5.98
C LEU A 182 6.81 22.17 5.83
N LEU A 183 6.93 20.85 5.74
CA LEU A 183 8.16 20.17 5.36
C LEU A 183 7.84 18.95 4.47
N LEU A 184 8.86 18.48 3.75
CA LEU A 184 8.86 17.13 3.21
C LEU A 184 9.86 16.28 3.99
N THR A 185 9.55 14.99 4.17
CA THR A 185 10.46 14.01 4.77
C THR A 185 10.22 12.64 4.15
N VAL A 186 11.15 11.70 4.36
CA VAL A 186 10.82 10.29 4.21
C VAL A 186 10.17 9.83 5.52
N GLY A 187 8.92 9.40 5.45
CA GLY A 187 8.17 8.92 6.61
C GLY A 187 8.62 7.52 7.03
N GLY A 188 8.15 7.07 8.21
CA GLY A 188 8.44 5.72 8.72
C GLY A 188 7.90 4.58 7.83
N THR A 189 7.06 4.90 6.86
CA THR A 189 6.51 3.98 5.86
C THR A 189 7.47 3.70 4.69
N GLY A 190 8.57 4.46 4.56
CA GLY A 190 9.51 4.35 3.45
C GLY A 190 9.06 5.10 2.19
N PHE A 191 8.17 6.08 2.34
CA PHE A 191 7.64 6.92 1.26
C PHE A 191 7.85 8.39 1.58
N LEU A 192 7.87 9.23 0.54
CA LEU A 192 7.83 10.67 0.70
C LEU A 192 6.55 11.10 1.40
N GLU A 193 6.67 12.02 2.33
CA GLU A 193 5.58 12.57 3.13
C GLU A 193 5.66 14.09 3.11
N VAL A 194 4.51 14.75 2.98
CA VAL A 194 4.36 16.18 3.26
C VAL A 194 3.68 16.34 4.61
N SER A 195 4.29 17.14 5.48
CA SER A 195 3.92 17.20 6.90
C SER A 195 3.91 18.65 7.36
N VAL A 196 3.21 18.92 8.47
CA VAL A 196 3.25 20.20 9.17
C VAL A 196 3.72 19.97 10.59
N ASN A 197 4.73 20.72 11.05
CA ASN A 197 5.20 20.57 12.42
C ASN A 197 4.09 20.96 13.42
N GLN A 198 3.63 20.00 14.22
CA GLN A 198 2.50 20.13 15.15
C GLN A 198 1.20 20.63 14.49
N GLY A 199 0.94 20.23 13.25
CA GLY A 199 -0.30 20.53 12.54
C GLY A 199 -0.61 19.48 11.46
N SER A 200 -1.70 19.69 10.74
CA SER A 200 -2.15 18.80 9.66
C SER A 200 -1.76 19.36 8.29
N ALA A 201 -0.95 18.63 7.54
CA ALA A 201 -0.66 18.96 6.14
C ALA A 201 -1.89 18.75 5.25
N ALA A 202 -2.69 17.72 5.52
CA ALA A 202 -3.93 17.45 4.80
C ALA A 202 -4.91 18.62 4.88
N GLU A 203 -5.12 19.18 6.08
CA GLU A 203 -5.97 20.36 6.27
C GLU A 203 -5.35 21.60 5.63
N LYS A 204 -4.05 21.84 5.82
CA LYS A 204 -3.36 23.02 5.29
C LYS A 204 -3.34 23.06 3.76
N LEU A 205 -3.21 21.89 3.13
CA LEU A 205 -3.17 21.76 1.67
C LEU A 205 -4.56 21.49 1.08
N ASP A 206 -5.56 21.19 1.91
CA ASP A 206 -6.91 20.76 1.53
C ASP A 206 -6.90 19.51 0.64
N VAL A 207 -6.11 18.49 0.99
CA VAL A 207 -5.85 17.30 0.14
C VAL A 207 -6.45 16.02 0.71
N GLU A 208 -6.86 15.14 -0.20
CA GLU A 208 -7.42 13.83 0.11
C GLU A 208 -6.63 12.70 -0.60
N VAL A 209 -6.89 11.46 -0.20
CA VAL A 209 -6.29 10.27 -0.84
C VAL A 209 -6.71 10.19 -2.31
N GLY A 210 -5.76 9.88 -3.19
CA GLY A 210 -5.96 9.76 -4.63
C GLY A 210 -5.68 11.05 -5.42
N GLU A 211 -5.52 12.19 -4.75
CA GLU A 211 -5.16 13.46 -5.40
C GLU A 211 -3.82 13.36 -6.12
N VAL A 212 -3.74 13.97 -7.31
CA VAL A 212 -2.50 14.02 -8.09
C VAL A 212 -1.50 14.95 -7.41
N PHE A 213 -0.29 14.44 -7.20
CA PHE A 213 0.80 15.16 -6.56
C PHE A 213 2.00 15.23 -7.50
N THR A 214 2.46 16.44 -7.82
CA THR A 214 3.57 16.66 -8.74
C THR A 214 4.73 17.34 -8.03
N LEU A 215 5.90 16.71 -7.99
CA LEU A 215 7.15 17.34 -7.55
C LEU A 215 7.88 17.92 -8.76
N PHE A 216 8.51 19.07 -8.59
CA PHE A 216 9.41 19.64 -9.58
C PHE A 216 10.85 19.27 -9.22
N LEU A 217 11.59 18.83 -10.23
CA LEU A 217 12.99 18.43 -10.16
C LEU A 217 13.94 19.63 -10.27
#